data_AF-A0A0Q5QQD2-F1
#
_entry.id   AF-A0A0Q5QQD2-F1
#
_cell.length_a   1.000
_cell.length_b   1.000
_cell.length_c   1.000
_cell.angle_alpha   90.00
_cell.angle_beta   90.00
_cell.angle_gamma   90.00
#
_symmetry.space_group_name_H-M   'P 1'
#
loop_
_entity.id
_entity.type
_entity.pdbx_description
1 polymer ?
#
loop_
_entity_poly.entity_id
_entity_poly.type
_entity_poly.pdbx_seq_one_letter_code
_entity_poly.pdbx_strand_id
1 'polypeptide(L)'
;MKVSSAKAKGRKLQQAVRDTILDAFPDLEPDDCRSCAMGSNGEDIQLSPAAARAFPFSVECKARAGIALVYDALGQAKTHSKRTPIAVIKADRKRPLVVIDLDDFMKLVK
;
A
#
# COMPACT_ATOMS: atom_id res chain seq x y z
N MET A 1 6.41 18.55 -12.27
CA MET A 1 6.36 18.43 -10.79
C MET A 1 7.77 18.62 -10.26
N LYS A 2 8.00 19.48 -9.25
CA LYS A 2 9.33 19.63 -8.65
C LYS A 2 9.73 18.31 -7.95
N VAL A 3 11.02 17.97 -7.97
CA VAL A 3 11.55 16.74 -7.33
C VAL A 3 11.15 16.66 -5.86
N SER A 4 11.19 17.79 -5.15
CA SER A 4 10.76 17.89 -3.74
C SER A 4 9.28 17.50 -3.56
N SER A 5 8.40 17.94 -4.45
CA SER A 5 6.97 17.58 -4.41
C SER A 5 6.75 16.09 -4.66
N ALA A 6 7.48 15.48 -5.58
CA ALA A 6 7.39 14.03 -5.84
C ALA A 6 7.84 13.22 -4.61
N LYS A 7 8.98 13.60 -4.00
CA LYS A 7 9.46 12.98 -2.75
C LYS A 7 8.47 13.16 -1.60
N ALA A 8 7.84 14.33 -1.47
CA ALA A 8 6.82 14.56 -0.46
C ALA A 8 5.58 13.68 -0.64
N LYS A 9 5.14 13.44 -1.88
CA LYS A 9 4.04 12.51 -2.18
C LYS A 9 4.37 11.07 -1.77
N GLY A 10 5.56 10.59 -2.12
CA GLY A 10 6.02 9.25 -1.72
C GLY A 10 6.04 9.08 -0.20
N ARG A 11 6.65 10.04 0.52
CA ARG A 11 6.71 10.04 1.98
C ARG A 11 5.32 9.98 2.63
N LYS A 12 4.37 10.77 2.14
CA LYS A 12 2.99 10.77 2.67
C LYS A 12 2.31 9.40 2.50
N LEU A 13 2.54 8.74 1.37
CA LEU A 13 2.00 7.39 1.15
C LEU A 13 2.61 6.38 2.12
N GLN A 14 3.93 6.39 2.30
CA GLN A 14 4.61 5.50 3.25
C GLN A 14 4.10 5.72 4.68
N GLN A 15 3.92 6.97 5.10
CA GLN A 15 3.35 7.31 6.41
C GLN A 15 1.92 6.78 6.55
N ALA A 16 1.06 6.98 5.54
CA ALA A 16 -0.30 6.48 5.57
C ALA A 16 -0.35 4.95 5.69
N VAL A 17 0.51 4.22 4.95
CA VAL A 17 0.57 2.76 5.05
C VAL A 17 1.04 2.32 6.43
N ARG A 18 2.09 2.94 6.98
CA ARG A 18 2.55 2.70 8.35
C ARG A 18 1.42 2.86 9.36
N ASP A 19 0.71 4.00 9.29
CA ASP A 19 -0.36 4.33 10.22
C ASP A 19 -1.51 3.31 10.11
N THR A 20 -1.87 2.92 8.88
CA THR A 20 -2.92 1.91 8.67
C THR A 20 -2.53 0.53 9.24
N ILE A 21 -1.25 0.16 9.18
CA ILE A 21 -0.75 -1.09 9.80
C ILE A 21 -0.90 -1.00 11.33
N LEU A 22 -0.42 0.08 11.95
CA LEU A 22 -0.51 0.27 13.40
C LEU A 22 -1.97 0.29 13.89
N ASP A 23 -2.86 0.94 13.14
CA ASP A 23 -4.29 0.99 13.46
C ASP A 23 -4.97 -0.39 13.34
N ALA A 24 -4.53 -1.22 12.39
CA ALA A 24 -5.09 -2.56 12.20
C ALA A 24 -4.65 -3.54 13.30
N PHE A 25 -3.42 -3.40 13.81
CA PHE A 25 -2.79 -4.30 14.77
C PHE A 25 -2.47 -3.56 16.09
N PRO A 26 -3.46 -3.37 16.99
CA PRO A 26 -3.32 -2.55 18.19
C PRO A 26 -2.34 -3.11 19.24
N ASP A 27 -1.91 -4.37 19.09
CA ASP A 27 -0.89 -4.99 19.95
C ASP A 27 0.54 -4.59 19.56
N LEU A 28 0.72 -3.86 18.44
CA LEU A 28 2.02 -3.33 18.02
C LEU A 28 2.30 -1.98 18.68
N GLU A 29 3.55 -1.81 19.11
CA GLU A 29 4.04 -0.52 19.60
C GLU A 29 4.27 0.43 18.41
N PRO A 30 4.23 1.77 18.62
CA PRO A 30 4.47 2.74 17.54
C PRO A 30 5.80 2.54 16.78
N ASP A 31 6.80 1.96 17.46
CA ASP A 31 8.13 1.70 16.90
C ASP A 31 8.26 0.37 16.16
N ASP A 32 7.24 -0.50 16.23
CA ASP A 32 7.23 -1.77 15.52
C ASP A 32 7.02 -1.61 14.01
N CYS A 33 6.53 -0.45 13.56
CA CYS A 33 6.29 -0.14 12.16
C CYS A 33 6.75 1.29 11.83
N ARG A 34 7.69 1.45 10.89
CA ARG A 34 8.27 2.76 10.54
C ARG A 34 8.35 2.96 9.03
N SER A 35 8.08 4.19 8.55
CA SER A 35 8.33 4.56 7.15
C SER A 35 9.81 4.92 6.93
N CYS A 36 10.42 4.48 5.83
CA CYS A 36 11.80 4.81 5.49
C CYS A 36 12.00 6.28 5.07
N ALA A 37 13.24 6.78 5.21
CA ALA A 37 13.61 8.04 4.58
C ALA A 37 13.69 7.85 3.05
N MET A 38 13.18 8.84 2.31
CA MET A 38 13.22 8.81 0.84
C MET A 38 14.67 8.71 0.33
N GLY A 39 14.99 7.62 -0.38
CA GLY A 39 16.32 7.36 -0.95
C GLY A 39 17.19 6.42 -0.11
N SER A 40 16.68 5.89 1.00
CA SER A 40 17.28 4.76 1.70
C SER A 40 17.17 3.47 0.88
N ASN A 41 18.16 2.60 1.02
CA ASN A 41 18.09 1.23 0.50
C ASN A 41 17.25 0.37 1.47
N GLY A 42 16.37 -0.47 0.93
CA GLY A 42 15.51 -1.37 1.71
C GLY A 42 14.03 -1.18 1.39
N GLU A 43 13.17 -1.83 2.18
CA GLU A 43 11.72 -1.75 2.06
C GLU A 43 11.21 -0.36 2.45
N ASP A 44 10.07 0.06 1.91
CA ASP A 44 9.51 1.37 2.22
C ASP A 44 8.92 1.44 3.64
N ILE A 45 8.54 0.29 4.20
CA ILE A 45 8.04 0.11 5.56
C ILE A 45 8.96 -0.87 6.29
N GLN A 46 9.53 -0.44 7.41
CA GLN A 46 10.35 -1.26 8.28
C GLN A 46 9.46 -1.86 9.38
N LEU A 47 9.52 -3.18 9.51
CA LEU A 47 8.76 -3.93 10.49
C LEU A 47 9.72 -4.54 11.52
N SER A 48 9.36 -4.48 12.80
CA SER A 48 9.99 -5.30 13.83
C SER A 48 9.65 -6.78 13.62
N PRO A 49 10.34 -7.71 14.31
CA PRO A 49 9.95 -9.13 14.26
C PRO A 49 8.52 -9.39 14.72
N ALA A 50 7.96 -8.57 15.63
CA ALA A 50 6.58 -8.70 16.06
C ALA A 50 5.61 -8.26 14.95
N ALA A 51 5.85 -7.08 14.37
CA ALA A 51 5.06 -6.59 13.24
C ALA A 51 5.14 -7.51 12.01
N ALA A 52 6.31 -8.06 11.69
CA ALA A 52 6.48 -8.98 10.56
C ALA A 52 5.75 -10.31 10.75
N ARG A 53 5.48 -10.74 11.99
CA ARG A 53 4.63 -11.91 12.26
C ARG A 53 3.15 -11.61 12.06
N ALA A 54 2.70 -10.42 12.47
CA ALA A 54 1.31 -9.98 12.30
C ALA A 54 0.99 -9.60 10.84
N PHE A 55 1.91 -8.88 10.20
CA PHE A 55 1.81 -8.39 8.83
C PHE A 55 3.01 -8.88 8.01
N PRO A 56 2.96 -10.12 7.47
CA PRO A 56 4.10 -10.76 6.81
C PRO A 56 4.27 -10.33 5.34
N PHE A 57 4.24 -9.01 5.07
CA PHE A 57 4.36 -8.47 3.72
C PHE A 57 5.49 -7.45 3.61
N SER A 58 6.22 -7.53 2.49
CA SER A 58 7.20 -6.52 2.08
C SER A 58 6.49 -5.44 1.27
N VAL A 59 6.61 -4.18 1.70
CA VAL A 59 5.82 -3.06 1.16
C VAL A 59 6.68 -2.13 0.31
N GLU A 60 6.18 -1.84 -0.90
CA GLU A 60 6.70 -0.82 -1.80
C GLU A 60 5.59 0.20 -2.12
N CYS A 61 5.85 1.48 -1.86
CA CYS A 61 4.95 2.60 -2.03
C CYS A 61 5.25 3.36 -3.33
N LYS A 62 4.26 3.50 -4.21
CA LYS A 62 4.36 4.30 -5.44
C LYS A 62 3.23 5.31 -5.57
N ALA A 63 3.54 6.58 -5.36
CA ALA A 63 2.62 7.69 -5.58
C ALA A 63 3.01 8.49 -6.84
N ARG A 64 2.31 8.27 -7.96
CA ARG A 64 2.51 9.02 -9.22
C ARG A 64 1.20 9.18 -9.99
N ALA A 65 1.12 10.19 -10.86
CA ALA A 65 -0.06 10.45 -11.68
C ALA A 65 -0.33 9.34 -12.72
N GLY A 66 0.72 8.69 -13.23
CA GLY A 66 0.63 7.64 -14.25
C GLY A 66 0.22 6.26 -13.71
N ILE A 67 -0.85 6.19 -12.90
CA ILE A 67 -1.46 4.92 -12.45
C ILE A 67 -2.95 4.84 -12.88
N ALA A 68 -3.40 5.76 -13.77
CA ALA A 68 -4.81 5.92 -14.15
C ALA A 68 -5.55 4.62 -14.49
N LEU A 69 -5.01 3.77 -15.38
CA LEU A 69 -5.67 2.52 -15.79
C LEU A 69 -6.04 1.60 -14.61
N VAL A 70 -5.21 1.55 -13.57
CA VAL A 70 -5.47 0.73 -12.38
C VAL A 70 -6.64 1.30 -11.57
N TYR A 71 -6.67 2.62 -11.41
CA TYR A 71 -7.77 3.31 -10.73
C TYR A 71 -9.07 3.25 -11.53
N ASP A 72 -9.01 3.34 -12.86
CA ASP A 72 -10.17 3.25 -13.74
C ASP A 72 -10.81 1.86 -13.66
N ALA A 73 -10.00 0.79 -13.71
CA ALA A 73 -10.48 -0.58 -13.58
C ALA A 73 -11.14 -0.84 -12.21
N LEU A 74 -10.52 -0.37 -11.13
CA LEU A 74 -11.10 -0.49 -9.79
C LEU A 74 -12.35 0.38 -9.63
N GLY A 75 -12.38 1.56 -10.25
CA GLY A 75 -13.54 2.46 -10.31
C GLY A 75 -14.73 1.82 -11.03
N GLN A 76 -14.50 1.09 -12.12
CA GLN A 76 -15.54 0.29 -12.79
C GLN A 76 -16.04 -0.84 -11.89
N ALA A 77 -15.13 -1.56 -11.20
CA ALA A 77 -15.54 -2.61 -10.28
C ALA A 77 -16.47 -2.09 -9.15
N LYS A 78 -16.25 -0.86 -8.68
CA LYS A 78 -17.08 -0.19 -7.67
C LYS A 78 -18.53 0.07 -8.13
N THR A 79 -18.78 0.25 -9.42
CA THR A 79 -20.14 0.55 -9.92
C THR A 79 -20.98 -0.71 -10.18
N HIS A 80 -20.35 -1.88 -10.30
CA HIS A 80 -21.04 -3.12 -10.66
C HIS A 80 -21.77 -3.79 -9.50
N SER A 81 -21.34 -3.60 -8.24
CA SER A 81 -21.95 -4.25 -7.09
C SER A 81 -21.64 -3.54 -5.76
N LYS A 82 -22.36 -3.93 -4.69
CA LYS A 82 -22.07 -3.50 -3.31
C LYS A 82 -20.98 -4.31 -2.61
N ARG A 83 -20.35 -5.28 -3.29
CA ARG A 83 -19.27 -6.10 -2.72
C ARG A 83 -17.96 -5.32 -2.72
N THR A 84 -16.98 -5.81 -1.97
CA THR A 84 -15.62 -5.25 -1.99
C THR A 84 -15.05 -5.28 -3.41
N PRO A 85 -14.69 -4.11 -3.98
CA PRO A 85 -14.21 -4.02 -5.35
C PRO A 85 -12.77 -4.55 -5.45
N ILE A 86 -12.50 -5.30 -6.51
CA ILE A 86 -11.14 -5.69 -6.89
C ILE A 86 -10.95 -5.46 -8.39
N ALA A 87 -9.73 -5.14 -8.80
CA ALA A 87 -9.31 -5.14 -10.19
C ALA A 87 -8.22 -6.20 -10.41
N VAL A 88 -8.39 -7.05 -11.41
CA VAL A 88 -7.37 -8.01 -11.82
C VAL A 88 -6.67 -7.47 -13.05
N ILE A 89 -5.40 -7.11 -12.90
CA ILE A 89 -4.61 -6.47 -13.96
C ILE A 89 -3.46 -7.38 -14.40
N LYS A 90 -3.09 -7.34 -15.68
CA LYS A 90 -1.99 -8.13 -16.21
C LYS A 90 -1.31 -7.39 -17.36
N ALA A 91 0.02 -7.31 -17.31
CA ALA A 91 0.83 -6.90 -18.45
C ALA A 91 1.30 -8.11 -19.27
N ASP A 92 1.79 -7.87 -20.49
CA ASP A 92 2.30 -8.92 -21.36
C ASP A 92 3.42 -9.73 -20.69
N ARG A 93 3.29 -11.06 -20.75
CA ARG A 93 4.25 -12.01 -20.16
C ARG A 93 4.50 -11.82 -18.66
N LYS A 94 3.60 -11.15 -17.93
CA LYS A 94 3.62 -11.05 -16.47
C LYS A 94 2.50 -11.89 -15.84
N ARG A 95 2.67 -12.25 -14.57
CA ARG A 95 1.59 -12.86 -13.77
C ARG A 95 0.50 -11.82 -13.50
N PRO A 96 -0.78 -12.22 -13.42
CA PRO A 96 -1.86 -11.31 -13.05
C PRO A 96 -1.67 -10.83 -11.60
N LEU A 97 -2.08 -9.60 -11.34
CA LEU A 97 -2.05 -8.95 -10.04
C LEU A 97 -3.48 -8.61 -9.63
N VAL A 98 -3.78 -8.78 -8.34
CA VAL A 98 -5.02 -8.29 -7.75
C VAL A 98 -4.74 -6.93 -7.14
N VAL A 99 -5.59 -5.96 -7.46
CA VAL A 99 -5.59 -4.62 -6.88
C VAL A 99 -6.86 -4.45 -6.08
N ILE A 100 -6.69 -4.01 -4.84
CA ILE A 100 -7.73 -3.75 -3.86
C ILE A 100 -7.34 -2.46 -3.11
N ASP A 101 -8.31 -1.72 -2.59
CA ASP A 101 -8.03 -0.56 -1.75
C ASP A 101 -7.33 -0.99 -0.44
N LEU A 102 -6.42 -0.16 0.07
CA LEU A 102 -5.62 -0.46 1.26
C LEU A 102 -6.50 -0.83 2.46
N ASP A 103 -7.53 -0.04 2.74
CA ASP A 103 -8.42 -0.26 3.88
C ASP A 103 -9.15 -1.62 3.79
N ASP A 104 -9.55 -2.02 2.59
CA ASP A 104 -10.21 -3.31 2.36
C ASP A 104 -9.21 -4.47 2.46
N PHE A 105 -7.98 -4.28 2.01
CA PHE A 105 -6.91 -5.25 2.22
C PHE A 105 -6.63 -5.45 3.72
N MET A 106 -6.55 -4.37 4.50
CA MET A 106 -6.29 -4.46 5.94
C MET A 106 -7.38 -5.22 6.69
N LYS A 107 -8.64 -5.15 6.25
CA LYS A 107 -9.74 -5.97 6.82
C LYS A 107 -9.56 -7.47 6.55
N LEU A 108 -8.81 -7.87 5.52
CA LEU A 108 -8.58 -9.27 5.17
C LEU A 108 -7.39 -9.88 5.91
N VAL A 109 -6.41 -9.06 6.29
CA VAL A 109 -5.16 -9.53 6.92
C VAL A 109 -5.11 -9.33 8.43
N LYS A 110 -6.10 -8.63 9.00
CA LYS A 110 -6.30 -8.52 10.44
C LYS A 110 -6.84 -9.83 11.03
#